data_AF-A0AAV0CQH9-F1
#
_entry.id   AF-A0AAV0CQH9-F1
#
_cell.length_a   1.000
_cell.length_b   1.000
_cell.length_c   1.000
_cell.angle_alpha   90.00
_cell.angle_beta   90.00
_cell.angle_gamma   90.00
#
_symmetry.space_group_name_H-M   'P 1'
#
loop_
_entity.id
_entity.type
_entity.pdbx_description
1 polymer ?
#
loop_
_entity_poly.entity_id
_entity_poly.type
_entity_poly.pdbx_seq_one_letter_code
_entity_poly.pdbx_strand_id
1 'polypeptide(L)'
;MEKGSWNDEMLSTCFSTNKVSAIRNIPLSSRLLPDSLYWWPAKDGVFTVRTAYWLGVLGPMGLKRDNDKTIWQRVWELKALPKMKHFLWRAISGSLATRERL
;
A
#
# COMPACT_ATOMS: atom_id res chain seq x y z
N MET A 1 22.95 5.06 -32.05
CA MET A 1 23.45 4.71 -30.71
C MET A 1 22.46 5.28 -29.71
N GLU A 2 21.59 4.42 -29.16
CA GLU A 2 20.61 4.85 -28.17
C GLU A 2 21.36 5.31 -26.92
N LYS A 3 21.22 6.60 -26.59
CA LYS A 3 21.87 7.18 -25.42
C LYS A 3 21.19 6.59 -24.18
N GLY A 4 21.98 6.09 -23.23
CA GLY A 4 21.50 5.66 -21.91
C GLY A 4 21.03 6.87 -21.09
N SER A 5 19.96 7.52 -21.56
CA SER A 5 19.35 8.71 -20.98
C SER A 5 17.85 8.55 -20.93
N TRP A 6 17.23 9.15 -19.91
CA TRP A 6 15.78 9.22 -19.80
C TRP A 6 15.16 9.97 -20.98
N ASN A 7 13.96 9.54 -21.40
CA ASN A 7 13.18 10.26 -22.41
C ASN A 7 12.36 11.37 -21.72
N ASP A 8 12.90 12.59 -21.69
CA ASP A 8 12.27 13.75 -21.02
C ASP A 8 10.89 14.12 -21.60
N GLU A 9 10.66 13.92 -22.90
CA GLU A 9 9.36 14.19 -23.53
C GLU A 9 8.28 13.23 -23.02
N MET A 10 8.63 11.94 -22.94
CA MET A 10 7.71 10.93 -22.40
C MET A 10 7.49 11.14 -20.91
N LEU A 11 8.53 11.49 -20.15
CA LEU A 11 8.42 11.75 -18.72
C LEU A 11 7.50 12.94 -18.42
N SER A 12 7.66 14.04 -19.15
CA SER A 12 6.83 15.25 -18.98
C SER A 12 5.37 15.02 -19.40
N THR A 13 5.12 14.13 -20.35
CA THR A 13 3.76 13.78 -20.78
C THR A 13 3.06 12.83 -19.79
N CYS A 14 3.79 11.85 -19.24
CA CYS A 14 3.21 10.82 -18.39
C CYS A 14 3.15 11.18 -16.89
N PHE A 15 4.01 12.09 -16.42
CA PHE A 15 4.19 12.36 -15.00
C PHE A 15 4.18 13.85 -14.67
N SER A 16 3.76 14.19 -13.45
CA SER A 16 3.88 15.56 -12.93
C SER A 16 5.34 15.93 -12.70
N THR A 17 5.66 17.23 -12.75
CA THR A 17 7.03 17.77 -12.65
C THR A 17 7.79 17.21 -11.43
N ASN A 18 7.14 17.11 -10.27
CA ASN A 18 7.73 16.54 -9.06
C ASN A 18 8.20 15.09 -9.25
N LYS A 19 7.42 14.28 -9.97
CA LYS A 19 7.75 12.89 -10.27
C LYS A 19 8.83 12.78 -11.35
N VAL A 20 8.79 13.65 -12.36
CA VAL A 20 9.83 13.72 -13.40
C VAL A 20 11.20 13.98 -12.77
N SER A 21 11.29 14.96 -11.86
CA SER A 21 12.53 15.23 -11.12
C SER A 21 13.01 14.02 -10.30
N ALA A 22 12.09 13.30 -9.65
CA ALA A 22 12.43 12.11 -8.88
C ALA A 22 12.92 10.95 -9.78
N ILE A 23 12.26 10.72 -10.92
CA ILE A 23 12.64 9.67 -11.87
C ILE A 23 14.02 9.97 -12.48
N ARG A 24 14.28 11.23 -12.82
CA ARG A 24 15.57 11.65 -13.39
C ARG A 24 16.75 11.41 -12.46
N ASN A 25 16.52 11.41 -11.14
CA ASN A 25 17.55 11.11 -10.14
C ASN A 25 17.83 9.60 -10.01
N ILE A 26 17.06 8.72 -10.66
CA ILE A 26 17.32 7.28 -10.66
C ILE A 26 18.51 7.02 -11.58
N PRO A 27 19.61 6.42 -11.06
CA PRO A 27 20.79 6.14 -11.87
C PRO A 27 20.49 5.06 -12.91
N LEU A 28 20.83 5.35 -14.16
CA LEU A 28 20.74 4.39 -15.26
C LEU A 28 21.94 3.43 -15.22
N SER A 29 21.69 2.18 -15.61
CA SER A 29 22.74 1.15 -15.66
C SER A 29 23.76 1.47 -16.75
N SER A 30 25.04 1.59 -16.37
CA SER A 30 26.14 1.77 -17.32
C SER A 30 26.38 0.53 -18.21
N ARG A 31 25.85 -0.63 -17.81
CA ARG A 31 26.03 -1.90 -18.50
C ARG A 31 25.09 -2.07 -19.70
N LEU A 32 24.12 -1.17 -19.88
CA LEU A 32 23.15 -1.20 -20.99
C LEU A 32 22.52 -2.59 -21.20
N LEU A 33 22.18 -3.26 -20.09
CA LEU A 33 21.46 -4.52 -20.14
C LEU A 33 20.04 -4.27 -20.67
N PRO A 34 19.44 -5.24 -21.38
CA PRO A 34 18.05 -5.13 -21.81
C PRO A 34 17.13 -4.99 -20.60
N ASP A 35 16.15 -4.09 -20.70
CA ASP A 35 15.17 -3.85 -19.66
C ASP A 35 14.30 -5.10 -19.42
N SER A 36 13.96 -5.34 -18.16
CA SER A 36 13.06 -6.41 -17.74
C SER A 36 12.08 -5.89 -16.70
N LEU A 37 10.86 -6.42 -16.72
CA LEU A 37 9.85 -6.10 -15.72
C LEU A 37 10.24 -6.74 -14.38
N TYR A 38 10.26 -5.93 -13.33
CA TYR A 38 10.58 -6.38 -11.98
C TYR A 38 9.48 -6.00 -11.00
N TRP A 39 8.91 -7.00 -10.33
CA TRP A 39 7.92 -6.81 -9.28
C TRP A 39 8.58 -6.78 -7.91
N TRP A 40 8.84 -5.58 -7.39
CA TRP A 40 9.55 -5.36 -6.13
C TRP A 40 9.04 -6.15 -4.90
N PRO A 41 7.73 -6.43 -4.73
CA PRO A 41 7.24 -7.21 -3.60
C PRO A 41 7.63 -8.69 -3.66
N ALA A 42 8.03 -9.19 -4.83
CA ALA A 42 8.43 -10.56 -5.03
C ALA A 42 9.95 -10.70 -5.03
N LYS A 43 10.45 -11.73 -4.33
CA LYS A 43 11.90 -11.99 -4.22
C LYS A 43 12.53 -12.42 -5.54
N ASP A 44 11.75 -13.12 -6.36
CA ASP A 44 12.10 -13.54 -7.72
C ASP A 44 11.76 -12.47 -8.78
N GLY A 45 11.18 -11.34 -8.35
CA GLY A 45 10.75 -10.27 -9.25
C GLY A 45 9.51 -10.60 -10.08
N VAL A 46 8.87 -11.75 -9.87
CA VAL A 46 7.72 -12.19 -10.68
C VAL A 46 6.42 -11.69 -10.07
N PHE A 47 5.60 -11.07 -10.91
CA PHE A 47 4.26 -10.68 -10.51
C PHE A 47 3.37 -11.90 -10.29
N THR A 48 2.72 -11.98 -9.13
CA THR A 48 1.67 -12.96 -8.88
C THR A 48 0.50 -12.29 -8.17
N VAL A 49 -0.72 -12.80 -8.40
CA VAL A 49 -1.92 -12.34 -7.70
C VAL A 49 -1.74 -12.46 -6.19
N ARG A 50 -1.01 -13.48 -5.73
CA ARG A 50 -0.66 -13.67 -4.32
C ARG A 50 0.16 -12.50 -3.78
N THR A 51 1.27 -12.12 -4.43
CA THR A 51 2.12 -11.01 -3.94
C THR A 51 1.40 -9.67 -4.04
N ALA A 52 0.58 -9.47 -5.06
CA ALA A 52 -0.29 -8.29 -5.18
C ALA A 52 -1.36 -8.22 -4.07
N TYR A 53 -2.03 -9.33 -3.75
CA TYR A 53 -3.00 -9.40 -2.67
C TYR A 53 -2.35 -9.07 -1.32
N TRP A 54 -1.20 -9.67 -1.03
CA TRP A 54 -0.46 -9.39 0.20
C TRP A 54 -0.04 -7.92 0.29
N LEU A 55 0.40 -7.32 -0.81
CA LEU A 55 0.70 -5.88 -0.86
C LEU A 55 -0.53 -5.02 -0.58
N GLY A 56 -1.70 -5.37 -1.13
CA GLY A 56 -2.95 -4.67 -0.88
C GLY A 56 -3.44 -4.79 0.57
N VAL A 57 -3.26 -5.96 1.19
CA VAL A 57 -3.66 -6.21 2.58
C VAL A 57 -2.73 -5.57 3.59
N LEU A 58 -1.41 -5.62 3.35
CA LEU A 58 -0.38 -5.14 4.28
C LEU A 58 0.07 -3.70 4.03
N GLY A 59 -0.29 -3.13 2.87
CA GLY A 59 0.20 -1.85 2.40
C GLY A 59 1.69 -1.88 2.01
N PRO A 60 2.19 -0.81 1.38
CA PRO A 60 3.55 -0.71 0.83
C PRO A 60 4.70 -0.84 1.84
N MET A 61 4.42 -0.95 3.14
CA MET A 61 5.42 -1.07 4.21
C MET A 61 5.00 -1.99 5.36
N GLY A 62 4.10 -2.95 5.14
CA GLY A 62 3.68 -3.83 6.24
C GLY A 62 3.07 -3.06 7.41
N LEU A 63 2.39 -1.94 7.11
CA LEU A 63 1.51 -1.23 8.04
C LEU A 63 0.34 -2.17 8.31
N LYS A 64 0.61 -3.14 9.17
CA LYS A 64 -0.35 -4.10 9.66
C LYS A 64 -1.59 -3.31 10.07
N ARG A 65 -2.75 -3.71 9.55
CA ARG A 65 -4.02 -3.56 10.27
C ARG A 65 -4.02 -4.40 11.56
N ASP A 66 -2.94 -4.39 12.34
CA ASP A 66 -2.86 -5.06 13.65
C ASP A 66 -3.74 -4.33 14.67
N ASN A 67 -4.07 -3.07 14.37
CA ASN A 67 -4.91 -2.27 15.24
C ASN A 67 -6.29 -2.92 15.40
N ASP A 68 -6.88 -3.50 14.34
CA ASP A 68 -8.21 -4.08 14.43
C ASP A 68 -8.23 -5.31 15.36
N LYS A 69 -7.21 -6.19 15.26
CA LYS A 69 -7.12 -7.38 16.11
C LYS A 69 -6.91 -7.01 17.58
N THR A 70 -6.02 -6.05 17.85
CA THR A 70 -5.72 -5.59 19.21
C THR A 70 -6.89 -4.83 19.83
N ILE A 71 -7.64 -4.06 19.05
CA ILE A 71 -8.89 -3.41 19.48
C ILE A 71 -9.93 -4.47 19.86
N TRP A 72 -10.14 -5.49 19.03
CA TRP A 72 -11.14 -6.52 19.32
C TRP A 72 -10.79 -7.34 20.57
N GLN A 73 -9.53 -7.71 20.75
CA GLN A 73 -9.08 -8.37 21.98
C GLN A 73 -9.43 -7.55 23.23
N ARG A 74 -9.12 -6.25 23.24
CA ARG A 74 -9.48 -5.35 24.35
C ARG A 74 -10.99 -5.26 24.57
N VAL A 75 -11.79 -5.16 23.50
CA VAL A 75 -13.26 -5.10 23.61
C VAL A 75 -13.82 -6.35 24.28
N TRP A 76 -13.28 -7.52 23.97
CA TRP A 76 -13.74 -8.79 24.53
C TRP A 76 -13.20 -9.07 25.94
N GLU A 77 -12.01 -8.57 26.29
CA GLU A 77 -11.41 -8.68 27.64
C GLU A 77 -12.08 -7.78 28.69
N LEU A 78 -12.80 -6.73 28.28
CA LEU A 78 -13.53 -5.86 29.21
C LEU A 78 -14.49 -6.67 30.09
N LYS A 79 -14.41 -6.46 31.42
CA LYS A 79 -15.41 -6.93 32.39
C LYS A 79 -16.67 -6.06 32.29
N ALA A 80 -17.37 -6.18 31.17
CA ALA A 80 -18.62 -5.48 30.88
C ALA A 80 -19.72 -6.48 30.52
N LEU A 81 -20.98 -6.07 30.66
CA LEU A 81 -22.11 -6.89 30.25
C LEU A 81 -22.04 -7.20 28.75
N PRO A 82 -22.50 -8.39 28.30
CA PRO A 82 -22.49 -8.77 26.88
C PRO A 82 -23.14 -7.73 25.95
N LYS A 83 -24.19 -7.05 26.42
CA LYS A 83 -24.85 -5.95 25.69
C LYS A 83 -23.91 -4.79 25.36
N MET A 84 -23.02 -4.43 26.28
CA MET A 84 -22.06 -3.35 26.07
C MET A 84 -20.96 -3.73 25.08
N LYS A 85 -20.47 -4.97 25.15
CA LYS A 85 -19.49 -5.49 24.18
C LYS A 85 -20.05 -5.47 22.76
N HIS A 86 -21.31 -5.89 22.60
CA HIS A 86 -22.00 -5.88 21.31
C HIS A 86 -22.26 -4.45 20.80
N PHE A 87 -22.60 -3.52 21.69
CA PHE A 87 -22.74 -2.10 21.33
C PHE A 87 -21.41 -1.48 20.87
N LEU A 88 -20.31 -1.72 21.61
CA LEU A 88 -18.97 -1.28 21.23
C LEU A 88 -18.54 -1.89 19.90
N TRP A 89 -18.84 -3.17 19.67
CA TRP A 89 -18.58 -3.81 18.38
C TRP A 89 -19.31 -3.11 17.23
N ARG A 90 -20.58 -2.75 17.40
CA ARG A 90 -21.33 -2.02 16.38
C ARG A 90 -20.81 -0.59 16.15
N ALA A 91 -20.46 0.11 17.22
CA ALA A 91 -19.93 1.47 17.15
C ALA A 91 -18.56 1.52 16.45
N ILE A 92 -17.63 0.64 16.84
CA ILE A 92 -16.26 0.59 16.29
C ILE A 92 -16.23 0.05 14.86
N SER A 93 -17.10 -0.92 14.52
CA SER A 93 -17.21 -1.46 13.16
C SER A 93 -17.87 -0.47 12.18
N GLY A 94 -18.29 0.71 12.64
CA GLY A 94 -18.97 1.70 11.81
C GLY A 94 -20.33 1.23 11.29
N SER A 95 -20.96 0.24 11.95
CA SER A 95 -22.32 -0.24 11.62
C SER A 95 -23.42 0.55 12.33
N LEU A 96 -23.03 1.42 13.28
CA LEU A 96 -23.91 2.45 13.83
C LEU A 96 -23.87 3.67 12.92
N ALA A 97 -25.03 4.15 12.46
CA ALA A 97 -25.13 5.42 11.76
C ALA A 97 -24.83 6.56 12.74
N THR A 98 -23.57 6.98 12.80
CA THR A 98 -23.16 8.18 13.54
C THR A 98 -23.31 9.42 12.65
N ARG A 99 -23.62 10.56 13.28
CA ARG A 99 -23.92 11.83 12.61
C ARG A 99 -22.78 12.37 11.73
N GLU A 100 -21.55 11.86 11.89
CA GLU A 100 -20.39 12.15 11.03
C GLU A 100 -20.40 11.40 9.69
N ARG A 101 -21.25 10.37 9.50
CA ARG A 101 -21.32 9.58 8.27
C ARG A 101 -22.54 9.92 7.39
N LEU A 102 -23.07 11.13 7.52
CA LEU A 102 -24.04 11.74 6.59
C LEU A 102 -23.34 12.78 5.71
#